data_AF-A0A9D1R3I5-F1
#
_entry.id   AF-A0A9D1R3I5-F1
#
_cell.length_a   1.000
_cell.length_b   1.000
_cell.length_c   1.000
_cell.angle_alpha   90.00
_cell.angle_beta   90.00
_cell.angle_gamma   90.00
#
_symmetry.space_group_name_H-M   'P 1'
#
loop_
_entity.id
_entity.type
_entity.pdbx_description
1 polymer ?
#
loop_
_entity_poly.entity_id
_entity_poly.type
_entity_poly.pdbx_seq_one_letter_code
_entity_poly.pdbx_strand_id
1 'polypeptide(L)'
;MATLSKEDVNRLTGMYADRLTRNARYRVEDMAELVGSEVWRGASERHRDFIKAQVREGAFNLLRDAGFPPDVIRRIKERKA
;
A
#
# COMPACT_ATOMS: atom_id res chain seq x y z
N MET A 1 14.07 -11.57 -13.15
CA MET A 1 12.99 -10.61 -12.85
C MET A 1 13.31 -9.98 -11.51
N ALA A 2 13.34 -8.66 -11.42
CA ALA A 2 13.53 -7.98 -10.14
C ALA A 2 12.27 -8.16 -9.29
N THR A 3 12.40 -8.64 -8.07
CA THR A 3 11.29 -8.84 -7.12
C THR A 3 11.51 -7.91 -5.94
N LEU A 4 10.44 -7.31 -5.41
CA LEU A 4 10.54 -6.54 -4.16
C LEU A 4 10.92 -7.49 -3.03
N SER A 5 11.91 -7.11 -2.23
CA SER A 5 12.24 -7.84 -1.02
C SER A 5 11.11 -7.71 0.01
N LYS A 6 11.06 -8.61 0.98
CA LYS A 6 10.11 -8.51 2.10
C LYS A 6 10.31 -7.21 2.90
N GLU A 7 11.55 -6.74 3.02
CA GLU A 7 11.88 -5.49 3.69
C GLU A 7 11.35 -4.28 2.92
N ASP A 8 11.48 -4.28 1.59
CA ASP A 8 10.94 -3.21 0.75
C ASP A 8 9.42 -3.13 0.85
N VAL A 9 8.74 -4.29 0.81
CA VAL A 9 7.28 -4.36 0.99
C VAL A 9 6.89 -3.83 2.37
N ASN A 10 7.58 -4.22 3.44
CA ASN A 10 7.30 -3.72 4.79
C ASN A 10 7.52 -2.20 4.90
N ARG A 11 8.57 -1.68 4.27
CA ARG A 11 8.86 -0.24 4.23
C ARG A 11 7.76 0.53 3.49
N LEU A 12 7.36 0.07 2.30
CA LEU A 12 6.28 0.66 1.52
C LEU A 12 4.95 0.62 2.27
N THR A 13 4.70 -0.50 2.95
CA THR A 13 3.52 -0.70 3.79
C THR A 13 3.44 0.32 4.93
N GLY A 14 4.54 0.54 5.66
CA GLY A 14 4.61 1.54 6.72
C GLY A 14 4.41 2.96 6.20
N MET A 15 5.05 3.32 5.08
CA MET A 15 4.86 4.62 4.43
C MET A 15 3.41 4.84 3.99
N TYR A 16 2.79 3.81 3.40
CA TYR A 16 1.41 3.90 2.96
C TYR A 16 0.45 4.08 4.16
N ALA A 17 0.68 3.35 5.26
CA ALA A 17 -0.10 3.52 6.49
C ALA A 17 0.02 4.95 7.05
N ASP A 18 1.22 5.50 7.17
CA ASP A 18 1.43 6.89 7.62
C ASP A 18 0.74 7.91 6.68
N ARG A 19 0.74 7.68 5.37
CA ARG A 19 0.01 8.55 4.44
C ARG A 19 -1.50 8.45 4.61
N LEU A 20 -2.02 7.26 4.89
CA LEU A 20 -3.44 7.05 5.14
C LEU A 20 -3.92 7.73 6.44
N THR A 21 -3.08 7.82 7.48
CA THR A 21 -3.44 8.55 8.70
C THR A 21 -3.59 10.06 8.45
N ARG A 22 -2.80 10.61 7.52
CA ARG A 22 -2.85 12.04 7.12
C ARG A 22 -3.91 12.32 6.06
N ASN A 23 -4.10 11.39 5.14
CA ASN A 23 -5.04 11.50 4.03
C ASN A 23 -5.65 10.12 3.72
N ALA A 24 -6.84 9.88 4.27
CA ALA A 24 -7.62 8.66 4.07
C ALA A 24 -8.01 8.38 2.60
N ARG A 25 -7.84 9.35 1.69
CA ARG A 25 -8.10 9.19 0.24
C ARG A 25 -6.84 8.92 -0.58
N TYR A 26 -5.67 8.89 0.05
CA TYR A 26 -4.41 8.67 -0.64
C TYR A 26 -4.36 7.27 -1.28
N ARG A 27 -3.99 7.18 -2.56
CA ARG A 27 -3.96 5.91 -3.29
C ARG A 27 -2.55 5.33 -3.27
N VAL A 28 -2.46 4.01 -3.19
CA VAL A 28 -1.18 3.29 -3.29
C VAL A 28 -0.48 3.55 -4.64
N GLU A 29 -1.26 3.81 -5.69
CA GLU A 29 -0.78 4.13 -7.04
C GLU A 29 -0.12 5.50 -7.12
N ASP A 30 -0.42 6.41 -6.19
CA ASP A 30 0.19 7.74 -6.11
C ASP A 30 1.52 7.72 -5.33
N MET A 31 1.97 6.54 -4.87
CA MET A 31 3.23 6.39 -4.15
C MET A 31 4.43 6.50 -5.08
N ALA A 32 5.14 7.61 -5.00
CA ALA A 32 6.37 7.84 -5.77
C ALA A 32 7.44 6.77 -5.51
N GLU A 33 7.54 6.25 -4.28
CA GLU A 33 8.50 5.21 -3.90
C GLU A 33 8.17 3.87 -4.55
N LEU A 34 6.88 3.57 -4.72
CA LEU A 34 6.42 2.38 -5.40
C LEU A 34 6.61 2.53 -6.91
N VAL A 35 6.06 3.59 -7.50
CA VAL A 35 6.05 3.84 -8.96
C VAL A 35 7.44 4.15 -9.52
N GLY A 36 8.30 4.75 -8.70
CA GLY A 36 9.69 5.04 -9.04
C GLY A 36 10.61 3.82 -9.04
N SER A 37 10.21 2.72 -8.42
CA SER A 37 11.06 1.51 -8.32
C SER A 37 11.24 0.83 -9.67
N GLU A 38 12.44 0.31 -9.92
CA GLU A 38 12.74 -0.47 -11.13
C GLU A 38 11.89 -1.73 -11.21
N VAL A 39 11.59 -2.34 -10.05
CA VAL A 39 10.68 -3.49 -9.95
C VAL A 39 9.29 -3.12 -10.48
N TRP A 40 8.74 -1.99 -10.07
CA TRP A 40 7.43 -1.53 -10.55
C TRP A 40 7.44 -1.23 -12.04
N ARG A 41 8.47 -0.52 -12.52
CA ARG A 41 8.59 -0.15 -13.94
C ARG A 41 8.73 -1.37 -14.84
N GLY A 42 9.50 -2.37 -14.42
CA GLY A 42 9.67 -3.64 -15.14
C GLY A 42 8.56 -4.69 -14.90
N ALA A 43 7.66 -4.45 -13.94
CA ALA A 43 6.58 -5.38 -13.62
C ALA A 43 5.46 -5.36 -14.67
N SER A 44 4.89 -6.54 -14.92
CA SER A 44 3.62 -6.68 -15.65
C SER A 44 2.47 -6.08 -14.83
N GLU A 45 1.38 -5.72 -15.50
CA GLU A 45 0.18 -5.18 -14.84
C GLU A 45 -0.32 -6.09 -13.70
N ARG A 46 -0.39 -7.40 -13.95
CA ARG A 46 -0.76 -8.40 -12.94
C ARG A 46 0.17 -8.39 -11.73
N HIS A 47 1.47 -8.23 -11.95
CA HIS A 47 2.44 -8.16 -10.85
C HIS A 47 2.36 -6.83 -10.09
N ARG A 48 2.08 -5.72 -10.79
CA ARG A 48 1.79 -4.43 -10.15
C ARG A 48 0.54 -4.51 -9.28
N ASP A 49 -0.52 -5.16 -9.75
CA ASP A 49 -1.74 -5.39 -8.96
C ASP A 49 -1.47 -6.23 -7.71
N PHE A 50 -0.64 -7.26 -7.84
CA PHE A 50 -0.19 -8.07 -6.71
C PHE A 50 0.57 -7.23 -5.67
N ILE A 51 1.53 -6.41 -6.10
CA ILE A 51 2.30 -5.53 -5.19
C ILE A 51 1.37 -4.51 -4.51
N LYS A 52 0.45 -3.89 -5.26
CA LYS A 52 -0.56 -2.97 -4.71
C LYS A 52 -1.39 -3.65 -3.63
N ALA A 53 -1.83 -4.89 -3.86
CA ALA A 53 -2.61 -5.64 -2.89
C ALA A 53 -1.82 -5.87 -1.60
N GLN A 54 -0.57 -6.34 -1.71
CA GLN A 54 0.30 -6.58 -0.54
C GLN A 54 0.53 -5.31 0.30
N VAL A 55 0.91 -4.20 -0.33
CA VAL A 55 1.17 -2.93 0.38
C VAL A 55 -0.12 -2.41 1.04
N ARG A 56 -1.27 -2.52 0.37
CA ARG A 56 -2.56 -2.08 0.93
C ARG A 56 -2.97 -2.94 2.13
N GLU A 57 -2.95 -4.26 1.98
CA GLU A 57 -3.34 -5.18 3.05
C GLU A 57 -2.45 -5.03 4.28
N GLY A 58 -1.13 -4.94 4.08
CA GLY A 58 -0.19 -4.67 5.15
C GLY A 58 -0.50 -3.35 5.87
N ALA A 59 -0.82 -2.28 5.14
CA ALA A 59 -1.04 -0.98 5.74
C ALA A 59 -2.34 -0.95 6.53
N PHE A 60 -3.37 -1.64 6.05
CA PHE A 60 -4.62 -1.80 6.80
C PHE A 60 -4.43 -2.62 8.08
N ASN A 61 -3.56 -3.64 8.05
CA ASN A 61 -3.18 -4.35 9.26
C ASN A 61 -2.45 -3.43 10.24
N LEU A 62 -1.49 -2.62 9.77
CA LEU A 62 -0.81 -1.63 10.63
C LEU A 62 -1.77 -0.61 11.24
N LEU A 63 -2.74 -0.10 10.47
CA LEU A 63 -3.76 0.79 11.01
C LEU A 63 -4.60 0.11 12.09
N ARG A 64 -5.00 -1.14 11.88
CA ARG A 64 -5.73 -1.92 12.88
C ARG A 64 -4.89 -2.12 14.15
N ASP A 65 -3.63 -2.48 13.99
CA ASP A 65 -2.70 -2.73 15.09
C ASP A 65 -2.38 -1.43 15.86
N ALA A 66 -2.43 -0.28 15.19
CA ALA A 66 -2.34 1.06 15.78
C ALA A 66 -3.66 1.52 16.46
N GLY A 67 -4.71 0.69 16.46
CA GLY A 67 -5.97 0.97 17.14
C GLY A 67 -7.00 1.74 16.33
N PHE A 68 -6.84 1.86 15.01
CA PHE A 68 -7.86 2.52 14.17
C PHE A 68 -9.15 1.69 14.14
N PRO A 69 -10.34 2.34 14.22
CA PRO A 69 -11.61 1.64 14.17
C PRO A 69 -11.80 0.85 12.84
N PRO A 70 -12.30 -0.40 12.89
CA PRO A 70 -12.52 -1.20 11.68
C PRO A 70 -13.41 -0.55 10.64
N ASP A 71 -14.40 0.25 11.05
CA ASP A 71 -15.29 0.98 10.15
C ASP A 71 -14.56 2.10 9.38
N VAL A 72 -13.59 2.76 10.00
CA VAL A 72 -12.72 3.75 9.35
C VAL A 72 -11.86 3.07 8.29
N ILE A 73 -11.23 1.95 8.64
CA ILE A 73 -10.43 1.15 7.71
C ILE A 73 -11.29 0.63 6.54
N ARG A 74 -12.51 0.15 6.83
CA ARG A 74 -13.48 -0.28 5.82
C ARG A 74 -13.85 0.86 4.87
N ARG A 75 -14.12 2.07 5.39
CA ARG A 75 -14.39 3.25 4.55
C ARG A 75 -13.22 3.61 3.65
N ILE A 76 -11.98 3.48 4.13
CA ILE A 76 -10.77 3.69 3.30
C ILE A 76 -10.68 2.64 2.20
N LYS A 77 -11.02 1.37 2.49
CA LYS A 77 -11.07 0.29 1.50
C LYS A 77 -12.13 0.53 0.42
N GLU A 78 -13.32 0.95 0.82
CA GLU A 78 -14.50 1.10 -0.03
C GLU A 78 -14.49 2.38 -0.89
N ARG A 79 -13.81 3.45 -0.45
CA ARG A 79 -13.62 4.68 -1.25
C ARG A 79 -12.76 4.49 -2.52
N LYS A 80 -12.36 3.25 -2.80
CA LYS A 80 -11.70 2.84 -4.04
C LYS A 80 -12.69 2.48 -5.16
N ALA A 81 -13.99 2.39 -4.86
CA ALA A 81 -15.07 2.18 -5.83
C ALA A 81 -15.52 3.50 -6.46
#